data_AF-A0A442UQH3-F1
#
_entry.id   AF-A0A442UQH3-F1
#
_cell.length_a   1.000
_cell.length_b   1.000
_cell.length_c   1.000
_cell.angle_alpha   90.00
_cell.angle_beta   90.00
_cell.angle_gamma   90.00
#
_symmetry.space_group_name_H-M   'P 1'
#
loop_
_entity.id
_entity.type
_entity.pdbx_description
1 polymer ?
#
loop_
_entity_poly.entity_id
_entity_poly.type
_entity_poly.pdbx_seq_one_letter_code
_entity_poly.pdbx_strand_id
1 'polypeptide(L)'
;MKKASFSVATVAFMVCAGLIACLIAPDLAHAAGSSITHNDHSWLTSHVFEATLTLAGLRTKLADLTTRAEQKLAEIKDDTAPDAARAIQSDHEAILAEITETRAAIVTAEAEEAEATRARQEEETRRQAQPSANQADVAAEVARALAAERTRANEIRDICRRAGVADDVAQRHIDEGSTVLAVRDAAWAQMVERSNATRIFGQVQSDRLDETDTRRRGMRDAIVARLARAGGARNVEIPEHARAYGEMGIAEMAAECIGYRGALRTPRQVTDVFERAFHTTSDFPAIFADSMNMRLLARYQVAAPAYRRFAIRYTAADFRKVNVVRAGDFPALQPVNEAGEIKSGTFSESKEEFQVFPYGVSFRLSRQMLINDQLGAIDQVLGSTGDRVADWENAKAFTLLLSGSGAGPTLVTDNKRVFHADHGNLTGSGTAISVTSVGVGRASMMKQTTLDGIKANFAPATLLVGPDTLTVAEQLMTTLTPAQQSNAVPESIRRIVPIGDANITGNAWYLFSDPMTAPCFAYGYLEGFEGPRLSSENVFDVQGMKVKLEHDFGFGAIDFRGGYRNAGA
;
A
#
# COMPACT_ATOMS: atom_id res chain seq x y z
N MET A 1 -48.41 7.17 18.21
CA MET A 1 -48.59 7.92 19.46
C MET A 1 -47.49 7.51 20.46
N LYS A 2 -46.66 8.48 20.90
CA LYS A 2 -45.99 8.65 22.21
C LYS A 2 -45.49 7.39 22.98
N LYS A 3 -44.17 7.22 23.20
CA LYS A 3 -43.34 7.55 24.42
C LYS A 3 -42.86 6.24 25.08
N ALA A 4 -41.79 6.08 25.87
CA ALA A 4 -40.52 6.74 26.21
C ALA A 4 -39.79 5.78 27.21
N SER A 5 -38.48 5.51 27.08
CA SER A 5 -37.35 5.86 27.99
C SER A 5 -37.12 5.08 29.33
N PHE A 6 -35.94 4.43 29.41
CA PHE A 6 -34.88 4.39 30.48
C PHE A 6 -35.21 4.21 31.98
N SER A 7 -34.48 3.33 32.69
CA SER A 7 -33.33 3.73 33.57
C SER A 7 -32.84 2.66 34.60
N VAL A 8 -31.55 2.80 34.97
CA VAL A 8 -30.84 2.47 36.23
C VAL A 8 -30.02 1.17 36.36
N ALA A 9 -28.72 1.32 36.10
CA ALA A 9 -27.64 0.56 36.70
C ALA A 9 -27.10 1.32 37.94
N THR A 10 -27.42 0.89 39.17
CA THR A 10 -26.71 1.33 40.40
C THR A 10 -27.05 0.44 41.61
N VAL A 11 -26.66 -0.83 41.60
CA VAL A 11 -26.65 -1.66 42.84
C VAL A 11 -25.39 -2.51 42.85
N ALA A 12 -24.60 -2.37 43.92
CA ALA A 12 -23.57 -3.29 44.40
C ALA A 12 -22.17 -3.25 43.74
N PHE A 13 -21.51 -2.10 43.83
CA PHE A 13 -20.05 -1.97 43.88
C PHE A 13 -19.54 -2.01 45.34
N MET A 14 -20.04 -2.92 46.18
CA MET A 14 -19.79 -2.90 47.64
C MET A 14 -19.45 -4.28 48.22
N VAL A 15 -18.60 -5.07 47.53
CA VAL A 15 -17.99 -6.31 48.09
C VAL A 15 -16.49 -6.40 47.78
N CYS A 16 -15.85 -5.32 47.34
CA CYS A 16 -14.39 -5.24 47.38
C CYS A 16 -13.90 -5.11 48.83
N ALA A 17 -12.76 -5.76 49.11
CA ALA A 17 -11.81 -5.48 50.19
C ALA A 17 -12.12 -6.07 51.58
N GLY A 18 -11.84 -7.37 51.73
CA GLY A 18 -11.74 -7.99 53.05
C GLY A 18 -11.26 -9.43 53.00
N LEU A 19 -10.06 -9.70 52.47
CA LEU A 19 -9.12 -10.75 52.89
C LEU A 19 -7.98 -10.91 51.87
N ILE A 20 -7.18 -9.85 51.81
CA ILE A 20 -5.77 -9.91 51.45
C ILE A 20 -5.02 -10.25 52.75
N ALA A 21 -3.96 -11.07 52.65
CA ALA A 21 -2.81 -11.22 53.57
C ALA A 21 -2.71 -12.51 54.40
N CYS A 22 -2.00 -13.51 53.83
CA CYS A 22 -0.99 -14.42 54.42
C CYS A 22 -0.67 -15.45 53.31
N LEU A 23 0.18 -15.20 52.30
CA LEU A 23 1.63 -14.94 52.32
C LEU A 23 2.41 -15.86 53.28
N ILE A 24 3.35 -16.61 52.67
CA ILE A 24 4.49 -17.44 53.14
C ILE A 24 4.30 -18.88 52.60
N ALA A 25 5.03 -19.43 51.62
CA ALA A 25 6.26 -19.08 50.92
C ALA A 25 6.27 -19.81 49.53
N PRO A 26 7.19 -19.48 48.60
CA PRO A 26 7.25 -20.05 47.26
C PRO A 26 8.09 -21.34 47.21
N ASP A 27 8.06 -21.98 46.04
CA ASP A 27 9.11 -22.78 45.37
C ASP A 27 8.85 -24.26 45.04
N LEU A 28 8.98 -24.51 43.72
CA LEU A 28 9.70 -25.59 43.02
C LEU A 28 9.15 -27.02 42.98
N ALA A 29 9.35 -27.61 41.79
CA ALA A 29 9.12 -29.00 41.37
C ALA A 29 7.65 -29.37 41.06
N HIS A 30 7.19 -29.41 39.82
CA HIS A 30 7.55 -30.34 38.73
C HIS A 30 7.18 -31.81 39.04
N ALA A 31 6.27 -32.32 38.19
CA ALA A 31 6.08 -33.70 37.77
C ALA A 31 5.24 -34.68 38.63
N ALA A 32 4.45 -35.46 37.87
CA ALA A 32 3.66 -36.65 38.21
C ALA A 32 2.40 -36.38 39.08
N GLY A 33 1.18 -36.71 38.68
CA GLY A 33 0.76 -37.86 37.89
C GLY A 33 0.18 -38.94 38.83
N SER A 34 -0.95 -39.53 38.44
CA SER A 34 -1.66 -40.67 39.04
C SER A 34 -2.50 -40.35 40.30
N SER A 35 -3.81 -40.16 40.15
CA SER A 35 -4.84 -41.22 40.15
C SER A 35 -4.90 -41.96 41.49
N ILE A 36 -5.88 -41.55 42.29
CA ILE A 36 -6.48 -42.36 43.35
C ILE A 36 -6.92 -43.67 42.70
N THR A 37 -6.17 -44.73 42.96
CA THR A 37 -6.56 -46.11 42.70
C THR A 37 -7.59 -46.49 43.75
N HIS A 38 -8.80 -46.84 43.31
CA HIS A 38 -9.77 -47.55 44.13
C HIS A 38 -9.13 -48.91 44.48
N ASN A 39 -8.67 -49.04 45.72
CA ASN A 39 -8.08 -50.26 46.24
C ASN A 39 -9.23 -51.07 46.86
N ASP A 40 -9.56 -52.23 46.27
CA ASP A 40 -10.65 -53.14 46.67
C ASP A 40 -10.32 -53.90 47.98
N HIS A 41 -10.06 -53.19 49.07
CA HIS A 41 -9.79 -53.80 50.39
C HIS A 41 -10.58 -53.18 51.55
N SER A 42 -11.67 -52.42 51.29
CA SER A 42 -12.40 -51.69 52.33
C SER A 42 -13.30 -52.55 53.24
N TRP A 43 -13.62 -53.79 52.86
CA TRP A 43 -14.57 -54.62 53.62
C TRP A 43 -13.92 -55.40 54.77
N LEU A 44 -12.63 -55.77 54.67
CA LEU A 44 -11.92 -56.53 55.70
C LEU A 44 -11.33 -55.65 56.81
N THR A 45 -11.09 -54.36 56.56
CA THR A 45 -10.58 -53.43 57.57
C THR A 45 -11.68 -52.87 58.46
N SER A 46 -12.90 -52.72 57.94
CA SER A 46 -14.08 -52.24 58.67
C SER A 46 -14.58 -53.26 59.71
N HIS A 47 -14.75 -54.54 59.34
CA HIS A 47 -15.28 -55.56 60.26
C HIS A 47 -14.36 -55.90 61.44
N VAL A 48 -13.04 -55.86 61.25
CA VAL A 48 -12.09 -56.16 62.35
C VAL A 48 -12.04 -55.02 63.37
N PHE A 49 -12.22 -53.77 62.92
CA PHE A 49 -12.29 -52.63 63.82
C PHE A 49 -13.58 -52.67 64.67
N GLU A 50 -14.68 -53.14 64.09
CA GLU A 50 -15.93 -53.34 64.83
C GLU A 50 -15.82 -54.50 65.85
N ALA A 51 -15.29 -55.66 65.45
CA ALA A 51 -15.18 -56.83 66.32
C ALA A 51 -14.32 -56.57 67.58
N THR A 52 -13.15 -55.94 67.41
CA THR A 52 -12.25 -55.61 68.54
C THR A 52 -12.87 -54.64 69.55
N LEU A 53 -13.66 -53.66 69.08
CA LEU A 53 -14.38 -52.72 69.94
C LEU A 53 -15.47 -53.43 70.76
N THR A 54 -16.17 -54.40 70.15
CA THR A 54 -17.24 -55.17 70.83
C THR A 54 -16.68 -56.07 71.93
N LEU A 55 -15.56 -56.76 71.69
CA LEU A 55 -14.93 -57.63 72.68
C LEU A 55 -14.46 -56.83 73.91
N ALA A 56 -13.87 -55.66 73.69
CA ALA A 56 -13.44 -54.77 74.77
C ALA A 56 -14.62 -54.32 75.66
N GLY A 57 -15.77 -54.00 75.06
CA GLY A 57 -16.99 -53.63 75.77
C GLY A 57 -17.61 -54.77 76.59
N LEU A 58 -17.54 -56.01 76.12
CA LEU A 58 -18.04 -57.18 76.86
C LEU A 58 -17.20 -57.48 78.10
N ARG A 59 -15.87 -57.32 78.00
CA ARG A 59 -14.95 -57.55 79.13
C ARG A 59 -15.14 -56.53 80.26
N THR A 60 -15.40 -55.26 79.94
CA THR A 60 -15.75 -54.25 80.96
C THR A 60 -17.08 -54.57 81.64
N LYS A 61 -18.11 -54.98 80.88
CA LYS A 61 -19.39 -55.41 81.46
C LYS A 61 -19.23 -56.57 82.46
N LEU A 62 -18.38 -57.55 82.14
CA LEU A 62 -18.10 -58.67 83.04
C LEU A 62 -17.48 -58.20 84.36
N ALA A 63 -16.51 -57.30 84.33
CA ALA A 63 -15.84 -56.78 85.52
C ALA A 63 -16.80 -56.01 86.45
N ASP A 64 -17.72 -55.23 85.89
CA ASP A 64 -18.75 -54.53 86.65
C ASP A 64 -19.73 -55.52 87.32
N LEU A 65 -20.17 -56.55 86.60
CA LEU A 65 -21.09 -57.55 87.15
C LEU A 65 -20.45 -58.37 88.28
N THR A 66 -19.18 -58.75 88.15
CA THR A 66 -18.47 -59.47 89.24
C THR A 66 -18.35 -58.61 90.49
N THR A 67 -18.05 -57.32 90.33
CA THR A 67 -17.96 -56.38 91.46
C THR A 67 -19.32 -56.23 92.15
N ARG A 68 -20.41 -56.16 91.39
CA ARG A 68 -21.78 -56.08 91.95
C ARG A 68 -22.19 -57.36 92.68
N ALA A 69 -21.77 -58.53 92.19
CA ALA A 69 -22.03 -59.80 92.85
C ALA A 69 -21.35 -59.87 94.22
N GLU A 70 -20.08 -59.47 94.31
CA GLU A 70 -19.31 -59.44 95.56
C GLU A 70 -19.91 -58.47 96.58
N GLN A 71 -20.28 -57.27 96.13
CA GLN A 71 -20.93 -56.26 96.99
C GLN A 71 -22.25 -56.78 97.56
N LYS A 72 -23.05 -57.49 96.75
CA LYS A 72 -24.32 -58.05 97.20
C LYS A 72 -24.15 -59.10 98.30
N LEU A 73 -23.15 -59.97 98.19
CA LEU A 73 -22.91 -60.99 99.20
C LEU A 73 -22.38 -60.39 100.51
N ALA A 74 -21.63 -59.28 100.42
CA ALA A 74 -21.14 -58.52 101.58
C ALA A 74 -22.24 -57.78 102.37
N GLU A 75 -23.48 -57.71 101.86
CA GLU A 75 -24.62 -57.15 102.60
C GLU A 75 -25.11 -58.10 103.72
N ILE A 76 -24.73 -59.38 103.71
CA ILE A 76 -25.08 -60.36 104.76
C ILE A 76 -24.08 -60.26 105.93
N LYS A 77 -24.57 -59.93 107.13
CA LYS A 77 -23.81 -59.83 108.40
C LYS A 77 -24.33 -60.80 109.46
N ASP A 78 -23.56 -61.03 110.53
CA ASP A 78 -23.90 -62.00 111.61
C ASP A 78 -25.23 -61.70 112.35
N ASP A 79 -25.74 -60.48 112.24
CA ASP A 79 -27.01 -59.99 112.79
C ASP A 79 -28.19 -60.03 111.80
N THR A 80 -27.99 -60.58 110.60
CA THR A 80 -29.01 -60.59 109.54
C THR A 80 -30.14 -61.58 109.85
N ALA A 81 -31.38 -61.10 109.80
CA ALA A 81 -32.55 -61.94 109.95
C ALA A 81 -32.58 -63.03 108.83
N PRO A 82 -32.99 -64.28 109.14
CA PRO A 82 -32.92 -65.40 108.19
C PRO A 82 -33.71 -65.20 106.88
N ASP A 83 -34.73 -64.34 106.89
CA ASP A 83 -35.53 -64.02 105.70
C ASP A 83 -34.85 -62.96 104.81
N ALA A 84 -34.14 -61.99 105.40
CA ALA A 84 -33.38 -60.98 104.66
C ALA A 84 -32.12 -61.58 104.00
N ALA A 85 -31.45 -62.53 104.67
CA ALA A 85 -30.31 -63.24 104.09
C ALA A 85 -30.71 -64.06 102.85
N ARG A 86 -31.90 -64.67 102.84
CA ARG A 86 -32.42 -65.42 101.69
C ARG A 86 -32.74 -64.53 100.49
N ALA A 87 -33.28 -63.33 100.70
CA ALA A 87 -33.54 -62.38 99.62
C ALA A 87 -32.25 -61.90 98.94
N ILE A 88 -31.22 -61.57 99.74
CA ILE A 88 -29.91 -61.15 99.22
C ILE A 88 -29.21 -62.30 98.48
N GLN A 89 -29.33 -63.54 98.96
CA GLN A 89 -28.81 -64.72 98.25
C GLN A 89 -29.51 -64.92 96.90
N SER A 90 -30.84 -64.73 96.83
CA SER A 90 -31.58 -64.80 95.56
C SER A 90 -31.13 -63.74 94.55
N ASP A 91 -30.89 -62.50 95.00
CA ASP A 91 -30.40 -61.43 94.13
C ASP A 91 -28.96 -61.69 93.66
N HIS A 92 -28.11 -62.26 94.53
CA HIS A 92 -26.76 -62.66 94.17
C HIS A 92 -26.76 -63.79 93.12
N GLU A 93 -27.63 -64.79 93.27
CA GLU A 93 -27.79 -65.87 92.28
C GLU A 93 -28.23 -65.34 90.91
N ALA A 94 -29.11 -64.33 90.86
CA ALA A 94 -29.51 -63.69 89.61
C ALA A 94 -28.33 -62.98 88.91
N ILE A 95 -27.46 -62.29 89.66
CA ILE A 95 -26.26 -61.65 89.09
C ILE A 95 -25.25 -62.69 88.60
N LEU A 96 -25.10 -63.82 89.31
CA LEU A 96 -24.24 -64.92 88.85
C LEU A 96 -24.72 -65.51 87.51
N ALA A 97 -26.04 -65.61 87.31
CA ALA A 97 -26.59 -66.03 86.01
C ALA A 97 -26.18 -65.05 84.89
N GLU A 98 -26.28 -63.74 85.10
CA GLU A 98 -25.88 -62.72 84.11
C GLU A 98 -24.37 -62.73 83.82
N ILE A 99 -23.55 -63.06 84.82
CA ILE A 99 -22.10 -63.26 84.65
C ILE A 99 -21.82 -64.46 83.75
N THR A 100 -22.52 -65.58 83.93
CA THR A 100 -22.33 -66.77 83.09
C THR A 100 -22.68 -66.52 81.63
N GLU A 101 -23.75 -65.76 81.36
CA GLU A 101 -24.16 -65.37 80.01
C GLU A 101 -23.12 -64.44 79.35
N THR A 102 -22.66 -63.43 80.09
CA THR A 102 -21.66 -62.47 79.57
C THR A 102 -20.31 -63.16 79.29
N ARG A 103 -19.92 -64.14 80.09
CA ARG A 103 -18.73 -64.98 79.84
C ARG A 103 -18.84 -65.79 78.56
N ALA A 104 -20.00 -66.40 78.30
CA ALA A 104 -20.23 -67.16 77.07
C ALA A 104 -20.09 -66.27 75.83
N ALA A 105 -20.62 -65.05 75.87
CA ALA A 105 -20.52 -64.08 74.76
C ALA A 105 -19.08 -63.61 74.48
N ILE A 106 -18.22 -63.52 75.49
CA ILE A 106 -16.80 -63.17 75.31
C ILE A 106 -16.07 -64.29 74.56
N VAL A 107 -16.30 -65.55 74.94
CA VAL A 107 -15.65 -66.71 74.30
C VAL A 107 -16.00 -66.80 72.81
N THR A 108 -17.26 -66.51 72.44
CA THR A 108 -17.67 -66.50 71.03
C THR A 108 -16.98 -65.38 70.25
N ALA A 109 -16.89 -64.18 70.82
CA ALA A 109 -16.25 -63.05 70.15
C ALA A 109 -14.71 -63.23 70.01
N GLU A 110 -14.05 -63.87 70.98
CA GLU A 110 -12.61 -64.19 70.88
C GLU A 110 -12.30 -65.19 69.76
N ALA A 111 -13.19 -66.15 69.52
CA ALA A 111 -13.03 -67.13 68.44
C ALA A 111 -13.11 -66.46 67.05
N GLU A 112 -14.04 -65.51 66.88
CA GLU A 112 -14.21 -64.77 65.63
C GLU A 112 -13.00 -63.88 65.30
N GLU A 113 -12.42 -63.20 66.30
CA GLU A 113 -11.23 -62.37 66.11
C GLU A 113 -9.99 -63.20 65.73
N ALA A 114 -9.83 -64.38 66.33
CA ALA A 114 -8.73 -65.29 66.02
C ALA A 114 -8.78 -65.83 64.58
N GLU A 115 -9.98 -66.07 64.04
CA GLU A 115 -10.17 -66.52 62.66
C GLU A 115 -9.84 -65.41 61.64
N ALA A 116 -10.31 -64.18 61.90
CA ALA A 116 -10.01 -63.02 61.06
C ALA A 116 -8.50 -62.71 60.99
N THR A 117 -7.77 -62.94 62.08
CA THR A 117 -6.32 -62.67 62.14
C THR A 117 -5.51 -63.69 61.33
N ARG A 118 -5.91 -64.96 61.33
CA ARG A 118 -5.25 -66.02 60.53
C ARG A 118 -5.41 -65.78 59.04
N ALA A 119 -6.60 -65.37 58.59
CA ALA A 119 -6.87 -65.07 57.18
C ALA A 119 -5.95 -63.96 56.63
N ARG A 120 -5.64 -62.93 57.42
CA ARG A 120 -4.72 -61.86 57.00
C ARG A 120 -3.28 -62.34 56.80
N GLN A 121 -2.79 -63.21 57.67
CA GLN A 121 -1.40 -63.70 57.59
C GLN A 121 -1.17 -64.59 56.36
N GLU A 122 -2.17 -65.36 55.95
CA GLU A 122 -2.11 -66.19 54.74
C GLU A 122 -2.15 -65.36 53.44
N GLU A 123 -2.91 -64.26 53.41
CA GLU A 123 -2.96 -63.39 52.22
C GLU A 123 -1.67 -62.57 52.04
N GLU A 124 -1.04 -62.17 53.14
CA GLU A 124 0.21 -61.42 53.11
C GLU A 124 1.41 -62.29 52.69
N THR A 125 1.44 -63.56 53.10
CA THR A 125 2.44 -64.53 52.61
C THR A 125 2.25 -64.88 51.14
N ARG A 126 1.02 -64.84 50.61
CA ARG A 126 0.75 -65.08 49.18
C ARG A 126 1.25 -63.93 48.28
N ARG A 127 1.25 -62.69 48.78
CA ARG A 127 1.73 -61.52 48.03
C ARG A 127 3.25 -61.44 47.89
N GLN A 128 4.02 -62.01 48.82
CA GLN A 128 5.48 -61.91 48.83
C GLN A 128 6.19 -63.03 48.02
N ALA A 129 5.46 -64.04 47.53
CA ALA A 129 6.04 -65.22 46.87
C ALA A 129 6.02 -65.19 45.31
N GLN A 130 5.72 -64.04 44.67
CA GLN A 130 5.67 -63.90 43.21
C GLN A 130 6.93 -63.17 42.68
N PRO A 131 7.75 -63.77 41.78
CA PRO A 131 8.98 -63.14 41.32
C PRO A 131 8.75 -62.05 40.27
N SER A 132 9.66 -61.07 40.28
CA SER A 132 9.74 -59.83 39.49
C SER A 132 10.04 -60.00 37.98
N ALA A 133 9.26 -60.81 37.26
CA ALA A 133 9.44 -60.99 35.81
C ALA A 133 8.69 -59.95 34.94
N ASN A 134 7.64 -59.29 35.44
CA ASN A 134 6.79 -58.42 34.61
C ASN A 134 7.26 -56.96 34.45
N GLN A 135 8.21 -56.46 35.26
CA GLN A 135 8.59 -55.04 35.21
C GLN A 135 9.60 -54.72 34.10
N ALA A 136 10.47 -55.68 33.72
CA ALA A 136 11.47 -55.47 32.66
C ALA A 136 10.84 -55.48 31.25
N ASP A 137 9.87 -56.36 31.00
CA ASP A 137 9.19 -56.45 29.70
C ASP A 137 8.24 -55.27 29.45
N VAL A 138 7.55 -54.78 30.50
CA VAL A 138 6.71 -53.58 30.40
C VAL A 138 7.56 -52.32 30.15
N ALA A 139 8.72 -52.19 30.82
CA ALA A 139 9.64 -51.07 30.57
C ALA A 139 10.22 -51.10 29.14
N ALA A 140 10.54 -52.28 28.61
CA ALA A 140 11.04 -52.44 27.25
C ALA A 140 9.97 -52.17 26.18
N GLU A 141 8.70 -52.54 26.43
CA GLU A 141 7.58 -52.25 25.52
C GLU A 141 7.22 -50.75 25.52
N VAL A 142 7.21 -50.10 26.69
CA VAL A 142 7.01 -48.65 26.80
C VAL A 142 8.12 -47.86 26.10
N ALA A 143 9.37 -48.31 26.22
CA ALA A 143 10.50 -47.71 25.50
C ALA A 143 10.37 -47.84 23.98
N ARG A 144 9.91 -49.00 23.48
CA ARG A 144 9.63 -49.21 22.04
C ARG A 144 8.47 -48.36 21.53
N ALA A 145 7.39 -48.24 22.31
CA ALA A 145 6.25 -47.38 21.97
C ALA A 145 6.62 -45.89 21.92
N LEU A 146 7.40 -45.41 22.89
CA LEU A 146 7.90 -44.02 22.91
C LEU A 146 8.88 -43.74 21.75
N ALA A 147 9.72 -44.70 21.39
CA ALA A 147 10.60 -44.57 20.23
C ALA A 147 9.81 -44.51 18.92
N ALA A 148 8.80 -45.37 18.75
CA ALA A 148 7.90 -45.34 17.59
C ALA A 148 7.13 -44.01 17.50
N GLU A 149 6.66 -43.49 18.63
CA GLU A 149 5.97 -42.19 18.72
C GLU A 149 6.87 -41.03 18.28
N ARG A 150 8.12 -41.00 18.76
CA ARG A 150 9.11 -39.98 18.38
C ARG A 150 9.42 -40.04 16.88
N THR A 151 9.55 -41.23 16.32
CA THR A 151 9.76 -41.41 14.88
C THR A 151 8.55 -40.89 14.10
N ARG A 152 7.32 -41.23 14.51
CA ARG A 152 6.08 -40.71 13.88
C ARG A 152 6.03 -39.19 13.89
N ALA A 153 6.27 -38.58 15.05
CA ALA A 153 6.22 -37.12 15.20
C ALA A 153 7.28 -36.42 14.34
N ASN A 154 8.48 -37.00 14.20
CA ASN A 154 9.52 -36.45 13.35
C ASN A 154 9.19 -36.57 11.86
N GLU A 155 8.64 -37.71 11.42
CA GLU A 155 8.21 -37.89 10.03
C GLU A 155 7.07 -36.93 9.66
N ILE A 156 6.09 -36.74 10.54
CA ILE A 156 4.99 -35.77 10.33
C ILE A 156 5.54 -34.35 10.17
N ARG A 157 6.48 -33.93 11.04
CA ARG A 157 7.11 -32.60 10.92
C ARG A 157 7.89 -32.44 9.62
N ASP A 158 8.64 -33.48 9.19
CA ASP A 158 9.40 -33.42 7.93
C ASP A 158 8.48 -33.34 6.71
N ILE A 159 7.39 -34.11 6.69
CA ILE A 159 6.39 -34.07 5.61
C ILE A 159 5.73 -32.69 5.52
N CYS A 160 5.26 -32.14 6.65
CA CYS A 160 4.65 -30.80 6.68
C CYS A 160 5.65 -29.71 6.25
N ARG A 161 6.90 -29.79 6.71
CA ARG A 161 7.95 -28.84 6.31
C ARG A 161 8.24 -28.89 4.81
N ARG A 162 8.41 -30.09 4.23
CA ARG A 162 8.67 -30.27 2.79
C ARG A 162 7.49 -29.84 1.93
N ALA A 163 6.28 -30.09 2.41
CA ALA A 163 5.07 -29.63 1.76
C ALA A 163 4.84 -28.12 1.99
N GLY A 164 5.62 -27.42 2.81
CA GLY A 164 5.43 -26.00 3.11
C GLY A 164 4.11 -25.71 3.83
N VAL A 165 3.68 -26.61 4.71
CA VAL A 165 2.55 -26.45 5.62
C VAL A 165 3.06 -25.83 6.92
N ALA A 166 2.28 -24.95 7.55
CA ALA A 166 2.68 -24.28 8.79
C ALA A 166 2.85 -25.27 9.96
N ASP A 167 3.79 -24.96 10.86
CA ASP A 167 4.20 -25.84 11.96
C ASP A 167 3.09 -26.11 12.99
N ASP A 168 2.10 -25.21 13.09
CA ASP A 168 0.92 -25.36 13.95
C ASP A 168 0.01 -26.51 13.49
N VAL A 169 -0.12 -26.72 12.18
CA VAL A 169 -0.87 -27.85 11.59
C VAL A 169 -0.13 -29.16 11.83
N ALA A 170 1.20 -29.16 11.71
CA ALA A 170 2.02 -30.32 12.02
C ALA A 170 1.86 -30.74 13.50
N GLN A 171 1.85 -29.77 14.41
CA GLN A 171 1.66 -30.02 15.83
C GLN A 171 0.26 -30.59 16.13
N ARG A 172 -0.78 -30.07 15.48
CA ARG A 172 -2.15 -30.60 15.61
C ARG A 172 -2.25 -32.07 15.21
N HIS A 173 -1.65 -32.47 14.09
CA HIS A 173 -1.66 -33.88 13.67
C HIS A 173 -0.89 -34.81 14.62
N ILE A 174 0.13 -34.29 15.31
CA ILE A 174 0.86 -35.03 16.33
C ILE A 174 -0.01 -35.21 17.57
N ASP A 175 -0.67 -34.14 18.02
CA ASP A 175 -1.53 -34.15 19.22
C ASP A 175 -2.79 -35.00 19.02
N GLU A 176 -3.35 -35.03 17.80
CA GLU A 176 -4.52 -35.83 17.43
C GLU A 176 -4.20 -37.31 17.14
N GLY A 177 -2.91 -37.70 17.11
CA GLY A 177 -2.51 -39.08 16.84
C GLY A 177 -2.70 -39.52 15.39
N SER A 178 -2.67 -38.59 14.43
CA SER A 178 -2.83 -38.89 13.00
C SER A 178 -1.73 -39.83 12.50
N THR A 179 -2.07 -40.74 11.58
CA THR A 179 -1.08 -41.64 10.94
C THR A 179 -0.24 -40.88 9.91
N VAL A 180 1.00 -41.32 9.70
CA VAL A 180 1.93 -40.70 8.74
C VAL A 180 1.37 -40.70 7.31
N LEU A 181 0.66 -41.76 6.92
CA LEU A 181 0.03 -41.87 5.61
C LEU A 181 -1.08 -40.83 5.41
N ALA A 182 -1.94 -40.63 6.42
CA ALA A 182 -3.01 -39.63 6.35
C ALA A 182 -2.44 -38.21 6.21
N VAL A 183 -1.38 -37.89 6.95
CA VAL A 183 -0.69 -36.59 6.84
C VAL A 183 -0.02 -36.43 5.47
N ARG A 184 0.57 -37.49 4.92
CA ARG A 184 1.18 -37.47 3.58
C ARG A 184 0.14 -37.18 2.50
N ASP A 185 -1.02 -37.83 2.55
CA ASP A 185 -2.08 -37.65 1.57
C ASP A 185 -2.66 -36.22 1.64
N ALA A 186 -2.88 -35.70 2.85
CA ALA A 186 -3.34 -34.33 3.08
C ALA A 186 -2.31 -33.29 2.59
N ALA A 187 -1.03 -33.49 2.91
CA ALA A 187 0.05 -32.62 2.47
C ALA A 187 0.19 -32.61 0.95
N TRP A 188 0.06 -33.78 0.30
CA TRP A 188 0.08 -33.91 -1.15
C TRP A 188 -1.09 -33.17 -1.81
N ALA A 189 -2.31 -33.32 -1.30
CA ALA A 189 -3.48 -32.60 -1.80
C ALA A 189 -3.28 -31.08 -1.72
N GLN A 190 -2.72 -30.57 -0.63
CA GLN A 190 -2.43 -29.14 -0.47
C GLN A 190 -1.31 -28.62 -1.38
N MET A 191 -0.33 -29.47 -1.70
CA MET A 191 0.70 -29.14 -2.71
C MET A 191 0.09 -29.05 -4.11
N VAL A 192 -0.80 -29.99 -4.47
CA VAL A 192 -1.52 -29.97 -5.75
C VAL A 192 -2.38 -28.72 -5.86
N GLU A 193 -3.11 -28.35 -4.81
CA GLU A 193 -3.95 -27.16 -4.80
C GLU A 193 -3.13 -25.87 -4.96
N ARG A 194 -1.98 -25.76 -4.28
CA ARG A 194 -1.04 -24.65 -4.49
C ARG A 194 -0.46 -24.62 -5.89
N SER A 195 -0.12 -25.78 -6.45
CA SER A 195 0.37 -25.89 -7.83
C SER A 195 -0.69 -25.46 -8.84
N ASN A 196 -1.97 -25.75 -8.59
CA ASN A 196 -3.07 -25.31 -9.44
C ASN A 196 -3.36 -23.82 -9.29
N ALA A 197 -3.27 -23.27 -8.08
CA ALA A 197 -3.42 -21.84 -7.81
C ALA A 197 -2.26 -21.01 -8.41
N THR A 198 -1.05 -21.56 -8.41
CA THR A 198 0.16 -20.92 -8.96
C THR A 198 0.44 -21.47 -10.36
N ARG A 199 -0.55 -21.39 -11.24
CA ARG A 199 -0.39 -21.80 -12.64
C ARG A 199 0.52 -20.80 -13.35
N ILE A 200 1.83 -21.04 -13.30
CA ILE A 200 2.81 -20.36 -14.15
C ILE A 200 2.62 -20.92 -15.56
N PHE A 201 1.57 -20.45 -16.24
CA PHE A 201 1.72 -20.31 -17.67
C PHE A 201 2.81 -19.27 -17.86
N GLY A 202 3.88 -19.64 -18.55
CA GLY A 202 4.56 -18.65 -19.36
C GLY A 202 3.49 -18.14 -20.32
N GLN A 203 2.74 -17.11 -19.91
CA GLN A 203 2.06 -16.27 -20.86
C GLN A 203 3.18 -15.68 -21.70
N VAL A 204 3.54 -16.38 -22.77
CA VAL A 204 3.66 -15.67 -24.04
C VAL A 204 2.29 -15.09 -24.22
N GLN A 205 2.10 -13.91 -23.64
CA GLN A 205 1.10 -12.99 -24.06
C GLN A 205 1.56 -12.62 -25.47
N SER A 206 1.32 -13.54 -26.42
CA SER A 206 0.88 -13.11 -27.72
C SER A 206 -0.42 -12.40 -27.39
N ASP A 207 -0.30 -11.13 -27.04
CA ASP A 207 -1.22 -10.15 -27.57
C ASP A 207 -1.48 -10.63 -29.01
N ARG A 208 -2.74 -10.86 -29.37
CA ARG A 208 -3.15 -11.27 -30.71
C ARG A 208 -2.89 -10.12 -31.69
N LEU A 209 -1.68 -9.58 -31.67
CA LEU A 209 -1.11 -8.70 -32.65
C LEU A 209 -0.71 -9.60 -33.81
N ASP A 210 -1.09 -9.17 -34.99
CA ASP A 210 -0.64 -9.78 -36.23
C ASP A 210 0.90 -9.90 -36.21
N GLU A 211 1.45 -10.94 -36.85
CA GLU A 211 2.90 -11.12 -36.99
C GLU A 211 3.51 -9.85 -37.63
N THR A 212 2.78 -9.26 -38.58
CA THR A 212 3.07 -7.99 -39.22
C THR A 212 3.19 -6.83 -38.21
N ASP A 213 2.24 -6.71 -37.29
CA ASP A 213 2.21 -5.63 -36.30
C ASP A 213 3.33 -5.78 -35.26
N THR A 214 3.61 -7.01 -34.85
CA THR A 214 4.70 -7.33 -33.92
C THR A 214 6.05 -6.99 -34.54
N ARG A 215 6.27 -7.37 -35.81
CA ARG A 215 7.46 -7.01 -36.59
C ARG A 215 7.57 -5.49 -36.75
N ARG A 216 6.47 -4.81 -37.12
CA ARG A 216 6.43 -3.35 -37.30
C ARG A 216 6.85 -2.63 -36.02
N ARG A 217 6.27 -3.03 -34.89
CA ARG A 217 6.60 -2.48 -33.55
C ARG A 217 8.05 -2.77 -33.16
N GLY A 218 8.53 -4.00 -33.38
CA GLY A 218 9.90 -4.41 -33.07
C GLY A 218 10.94 -3.61 -33.85
N MET A 219 10.77 -3.48 -35.17
CA MET A 219 11.67 -2.69 -36.02
C MET A 219 11.63 -1.20 -35.66
N ARG A 220 10.43 -0.63 -35.45
CA ARG A 220 10.26 0.78 -35.05
C ARG A 220 11.03 1.08 -33.76
N ASP A 221 10.81 0.28 -32.72
CA ASP A 221 11.41 0.53 -31.39
C ASP A 221 12.93 0.28 -31.42
N ALA A 222 13.40 -0.66 -32.25
CA ALA A 222 14.83 -0.85 -32.50
C ALA A 222 15.46 0.38 -33.17
N ILE A 223 14.82 0.95 -34.18
CA ILE A 223 15.30 2.18 -34.84
C ILE A 223 15.32 3.35 -33.83
N VAL A 224 14.28 3.52 -33.02
CA VAL A 224 14.22 4.55 -31.97
C VAL A 224 15.38 4.40 -30.99
N ALA A 225 15.65 3.18 -30.53
CA ALA A 225 16.75 2.92 -29.60
C ALA A 225 18.14 3.15 -30.25
N ARG A 226 18.29 2.86 -31.55
CA ARG A 226 19.53 3.15 -32.30
C ARG A 226 19.73 4.65 -32.51
N LEU A 227 18.67 5.39 -32.89
CA LEU A 227 18.69 6.85 -33.01
C LEU A 227 19.06 7.50 -31.67
N ALA A 228 18.43 7.08 -30.57
CA ALA A 228 18.74 7.60 -29.23
C ALA A 228 20.20 7.36 -28.82
N ARG A 229 20.75 6.17 -29.09
CA ARG A 229 22.17 5.85 -28.84
C ARG A 229 23.11 6.69 -29.70
N ALA A 230 22.80 6.84 -30.98
CA ALA A 230 23.56 7.69 -31.90
C ALA A 230 23.54 9.18 -31.47
N GLY A 231 22.44 9.63 -30.85
CA GLY A 231 22.29 10.95 -30.24
C GLY A 231 22.98 11.16 -28.89
N GLY A 232 23.74 10.18 -28.41
CA GLY A 232 24.50 10.28 -27.16
C GLY A 232 23.74 9.92 -25.89
N ALA A 233 22.52 9.37 -25.98
CA ALA A 233 21.83 8.84 -24.81
C ALA A 233 22.59 7.61 -24.27
N ARG A 234 22.94 7.65 -22.99
CA ARG A 234 23.61 6.54 -22.29
C ARG A 234 22.55 5.58 -21.74
N ASN A 235 22.81 4.28 -21.79
CA ASN A 235 21.95 3.22 -21.26
C ASN A 235 20.54 3.15 -21.88
N VAL A 236 20.44 3.30 -23.21
CA VAL A 236 19.16 3.05 -23.90
C VAL A 236 18.89 1.54 -23.94
N GLU A 237 17.89 1.10 -23.19
CA GLU A 237 17.41 -0.28 -23.21
C GLU A 237 16.57 -0.52 -24.47
N ILE A 238 16.86 -1.62 -25.16
CA ILE A 238 16.01 -2.09 -26.27
C ILE A 238 14.93 -2.99 -25.65
N PRO A 239 13.64 -2.72 -25.89
CA PRO A 239 12.57 -3.62 -25.47
C PRO A 239 12.77 -5.05 -25.97
N GLU A 240 12.27 -6.04 -25.22
CA GLU A 240 12.43 -7.48 -25.54
C GLU A 240 12.02 -7.79 -26.99
N HIS A 241 10.85 -7.31 -27.43
CA HIS A 241 10.30 -7.55 -28.77
C HIS A 241 11.12 -6.89 -29.89
N ALA A 242 11.96 -5.92 -29.56
CA ALA A 242 12.79 -5.18 -30.51
C ALA A 242 14.24 -5.66 -30.56
N ARG A 243 14.67 -6.55 -29.64
CA ARG A 243 16.07 -7.03 -29.60
C ARG A 243 16.53 -7.70 -30.87
N ALA A 244 15.66 -8.49 -31.52
CA ALA A 244 15.97 -9.18 -32.77
C ALA A 244 16.38 -8.20 -33.90
N TYR A 245 15.84 -6.98 -33.87
CA TYR A 245 16.11 -5.92 -34.84
C TYR A 245 17.16 -4.92 -34.34
N GLY A 246 17.54 -4.97 -33.05
CA GLY A 246 18.40 -3.99 -32.41
C GLY A 246 19.80 -3.85 -33.01
N GLU A 247 20.31 -4.92 -33.63
CA GLU A 247 21.64 -4.99 -34.26
C GLU A 247 21.59 -4.79 -35.78
N MET A 248 20.42 -4.84 -36.40
CA MET A 248 20.27 -4.70 -37.85
C MET A 248 20.48 -3.24 -38.31
N GLY A 249 21.14 -3.05 -39.44
CA GLY A 249 21.24 -1.76 -40.14
C GLY A 249 19.88 -1.31 -40.70
N ILE A 250 19.69 -0.01 -40.97
CA ILE A 250 18.41 0.46 -41.59
C ILE A 250 18.19 -0.27 -42.93
N ALA A 251 19.24 -0.44 -43.73
CA ALA A 251 19.17 -1.11 -45.02
C ALA A 251 18.77 -2.59 -44.89
N GLU A 252 19.18 -3.27 -43.81
CA GLU A 252 18.82 -4.67 -43.54
C GLU A 252 17.37 -4.79 -43.09
N MET A 253 16.88 -3.86 -42.26
CA MET A 253 15.46 -3.78 -41.91
C MET A 253 14.58 -3.50 -43.14
N ALA A 254 15.04 -2.62 -44.04
CA ALA A 254 14.37 -2.36 -45.32
C ALA A 254 14.35 -3.61 -46.21
N ALA A 255 15.45 -4.37 -46.23
CA ALA A 255 15.57 -5.63 -46.96
C ALA A 255 14.57 -6.68 -46.42
N GLU A 256 14.43 -6.77 -45.10
CA GLU A 256 13.48 -7.67 -44.45
C GLU A 256 12.02 -7.31 -44.76
N CYS A 257 11.69 -6.00 -44.78
CA CYS A 257 10.34 -5.53 -45.12
C CYS A 257 9.90 -5.92 -46.54
N ILE A 258 10.84 -6.00 -47.49
CA ILE A 258 10.55 -6.42 -48.87
C ILE A 258 10.81 -7.92 -49.14
N GLY A 259 11.18 -8.69 -48.12
CA GLY A 259 11.50 -10.11 -48.26
C GLY A 259 12.75 -10.39 -49.11
N TYR A 260 13.72 -9.48 -49.11
CA TYR A 260 14.98 -9.64 -49.83
C TYR A 260 15.77 -10.84 -49.29
N ARG A 261 16.27 -11.69 -50.20
CA ARG A 261 17.06 -12.88 -49.83
C ARG A 261 18.54 -12.65 -50.11
N GLY A 262 19.36 -12.70 -49.05
CA GLY A 262 20.82 -12.62 -49.13
C GLY A 262 21.40 -11.40 -48.40
N ALA A 263 22.73 -11.37 -48.29
CA ALA A 263 23.45 -10.28 -47.63
C ALA A 263 23.63 -9.06 -48.55
N LEU A 264 23.46 -7.87 -47.99
CA LEU A 264 23.77 -6.60 -48.64
C LEU A 264 25.29 -6.38 -48.65
N ARG A 265 25.96 -6.69 -49.77
CA ARG A 265 27.43 -6.61 -49.90
C ARG A 265 27.91 -5.38 -50.65
N THR A 266 27.05 -4.74 -51.43
CA THR A 266 27.42 -3.62 -52.30
C THR A 266 26.48 -2.43 -52.12
N PRO A 267 26.98 -1.19 -52.28
CA PRO A 267 26.13 0.02 -52.24
C PRO A 267 25.00 0.02 -53.27
N ARG A 268 25.20 -0.68 -54.40
CA ARG A 268 24.17 -0.87 -55.43
C ARG A 268 23.01 -1.72 -54.91
N GLN A 269 23.29 -2.82 -54.19
CA GLN A 269 22.25 -3.65 -53.58
C GLN A 269 21.48 -2.89 -52.49
N VAL A 270 22.20 -2.14 -51.65
CA VAL A 270 21.56 -1.28 -50.62
C VAL A 270 20.62 -0.27 -51.27
N THR A 271 21.05 0.36 -52.37
CA THR A 271 20.21 1.27 -53.14
C THR A 271 18.95 0.56 -53.66
N ASP A 272 19.12 -0.56 -54.36
CA ASP A 272 18.02 -1.30 -54.98
C ASP A 272 17.00 -1.75 -53.93
N VAL A 273 17.47 -2.15 -52.74
CA VAL A 273 16.61 -2.43 -51.59
C VAL A 273 15.85 -1.19 -51.14
N PHE A 274 16.49 -0.05 -50.95
CA PHE A 274 15.78 1.18 -50.55
C PHE A 274 14.79 1.64 -51.62
N GLU A 275 15.18 1.69 -52.89
CA GLU A 275 14.28 2.06 -53.99
C GLU A 275 13.04 1.16 -54.01
N ARG A 276 13.21 -0.16 -53.88
CA ARG A 276 12.07 -1.09 -53.78
C ARG A 276 11.28 -0.89 -52.49
N ALA A 277 11.92 -0.76 -51.34
CA ALA A 277 11.26 -0.59 -50.04
C ALA A 277 10.46 0.72 -49.95
N PHE A 278 10.82 1.73 -50.72
CA PHE A 278 10.11 3.01 -50.79
C PHE A 278 9.01 3.06 -51.88
N HIS A 279 9.16 2.31 -52.98
CA HIS A 279 8.20 2.34 -54.10
C HIS A 279 7.21 1.17 -54.14
N THR A 280 7.47 0.07 -53.44
CA THR A 280 6.54 -1.05 -53.32
C THR A 280 5.63 -0.89 -52.10
N THR A 281 4.60 -1.74 -51.98
CA THR A 281 3.74 -1.86 -50.79
C THR A 281 4.52 -2.48 -49.62
N SER A 282 5.56 -1.78 -49.16
CA SER A 282 6.40 -2.17 -48.03
C SER A 282 5.97 -1.41 -46.78
N ASP A 283 6.05 -2.04 -45.62
CA ASP A 283 5.82 -1.38 -44.32
C ASP A 283 6.98 -0.44 -43.93
N PHE A 284 8.13 -0.54 -44.60
CA PHE A 284 9.35 0.19 -44.22
C PHE A 284 9.18 1.71 -44.11
N PRO A 285 8.54 2.42 -45.07
CA PRO A 285 8.37 3.86 -44.96
C PRO A 285 7.52 4.26 -43.75
N ALA A 286 6.48 3.48 -43.42
CA ALA A 286 5.65 3.70 -42.24
C ALA A 286 6.43 3.46 -40.95
N ILE A 287 7.18 2.34 -40.86
CA ILE A 287 8.06 2.03 -39.72
C ILE A 287 9.07 3.16 -39.48
N PHE A 288 9.69 3.63 -40.57
CA PHE A 288 10.71 4.67 -40.49
C PHE A 288 10.11 6.00 -40.05
N ALA A 289 9.00 6.44 -40.65
CA ALA A 289 8.31 7.67 -40.23
C ALA A 289 7.85 7.59 -38.76
N ASP A 290 7.28 6.46 -38.33
CA ASP A 290 6.85 6.25 -36.94
C ASP A 290 8.01 6.31 -35.96
N SER A 291 9.16 5.73 -36.31
CA SER A 291 10.36 5.79 -35.48
C SER A 291 10.89 7.23 -35.32
N MET A 292 10.86 8.02 -36.40
CA MET A 292 11.23 9.43 -36.34
C MET A 292 10.24 10.23 -35.50
N ASN A 293 8.94 9.97 -35.63
CA ASN A 293 7.89 10.62 -34.85
C ASN A 293 8.05 10.34 -33.35
N MET A 294 8.25 9.09 -32.97
CA MET A 294 8.45 8.71 -31.57
C MET A 294 9.70 9.37 -30.99
N ARG A 295 10.80 9.41 -31.75
CA ARG A 295 12.04 10.07 -31.33
C ARG A 295 11.85 11.59 -31.20
N LEU A 296 11.20 12.22 -32.16
CA LEU A 296 10.90 13.66 -32.15
C LEU A 296 10.02 14.03 -30.95
N LEU A 297 8.94 13.27 -30.73
CA LEU A 297 8.00 13.51 -29.64
C LEU A 297 8.67 13.36 -28.27
N ALA A 298 9.52 12.34 -28.10
CA ALA A 298 10.27 12.14 -26.87
C ALA A 298 11.18 13.33 -26.52
N ARG A 299 11.75 14.01 -27.52
CA ARG A 299 12.55 15.22 -27.32
C ARG A 299 11.67 16.43 -27.03
N TYR A 300 10.62 16.61 -27.82
CA TYR A 300 9.66 17.70 -27.64
C TYR A 300 9.00 17.71 -26.25
N GLN A 301 8.66 16.54 -25.70
CA GLN A 301 8.05 16.41 -24.37
C GLN A 301 8.98 16.83 -23.22
N VAL A 302 10.30 16.68 -23.40
CA VAL A 302 11.29 17.09 -22.38
C VAL A 302 11.45 18.61 -22.36
N ALA A 303 11.20 19.29 -23.47
CA ALA A 303 11.30 20.73 -23.55
C ALA A 303 10.18 21.42 -22.74
N ALA A 304 10.59 22.31 -21.83
CA ALA A 304 9.70 23.08 -20.95
C ALA A 304 9.80 24.59 -21.26
N PRO A 305 9.17 25.06 -22.34
CA PRO A 305 9.27 26.46 -22.77
C PRO A 305 8.62 27.42 -21.74
N ALA A 306 9.18 28.62 -21.63
CA ALA A 306 8.80 29.60 -20.61
C ALA A 306 7.33 30.06 -20.72
N TYR A 307 6.77 30.13 -21.93
CA TYR A 307 5.39 30.58 -22.14
C TYR A 307 4.35 29.72 -21.40
N ARG A 308 4.61 28.41 -21.20
CA ARG A 308 3.69 27.48 -20.51
C ARG A 308 3.53 27.80 -19.03
N ARG A 309 4.37 28.67 -18.47
CA ARG A 309 4.35 29.05 -17.05
C ARG A 309 3.33 30.14 -16.74
N PHE A 310 2.97 30.96 -17.72
CA PHE A 310 2.02 32.06 -17.55
C PHE A 310 0.81 32.00 -18.48
N ALA A 311 0.82 31.12 -19.49
CA ALA A 311 -0.31 30.91 -20.39
C ALA A 311 -1.05 29.61 -20.07
N ILE A 312 -2.38 29.61 -20.23
CA ILE A 312 -3.23 28.44 -20.07
C ILE A 312 -3.36 27.65 -21.38
N ARG A 313 -3.47 26.33 -21.28
CA ARG A 313 -3.66 25.44 -22.42
C ARG A 313 -5.12 25.37 -22.85
N TYR A 314 -5.37 25.44 -24.15
CA TYR A 314 -6.63 25.12 -24.79
C TYR A 314 -6.46 24.03 -25.86
N THR A 315 -7.55 23.34 -26.15
CA THR A 315 -7.65 22.42 -27.28
C THR A 315 -8.66 22.97 -28.26
N ALA A 316 -8.24 23.20 -29.51
CA ALA A 316 -9.11 23.70 -30.57
C ALA A 316 -9.59 22.53 -31.43
N ALA A 317 -10.90 22.40 -31.65
CA ALA A 317 -11.46 21.36 -32.51
C ALA A 317 -11.19 21.63 -34.01
N ASP A 318 -11.07 22.90 -34.39
CA ASP A 318 -10.80 23.32 -35.77
C ASP A 318 -9.85 24.54 -35.82
N PHE A 319 -9.51 24.98 -37.03
CA PHE A 319 -8.67 26.17 -37.27
C PHE A 319 -9.46 27.48 -37.23
N ARG A 320 -10.74 27.50 -36.85
CA ARG A 320 -11.49 28.74 -36.75
C ARG A 320 -11.12 29.46 -35.45
N LYS A 321 -11.51 30.73 -35.36
CA LYS A 321 -11.35 31.48 -34.12
C LYS A 321 -12.19 30.82 -33.02
N VAL A 322 -11.54 30.45 -31.93
CA VAL A 322 -12.17 29.95 -30.72
C VAL A 322 -12.50 31.15 -29.85
N ASN A 323 -13.76 31.21 -29.42
CA ASN A 323 -14.22 32.22 -28.49
C ASN A 323 -13.95 31.73 -27.07
N VAL A 324 -13.02 32.38 -26.39
CA VAL A 324 -12.77 32.19 -24.97
C VAL A 324 -13.78 33.05 -24.23
N VAL A 325 -14.87 32.39 -23.86
CA VAL A 325 -15.93 32.96 -23.05
C VAL A 325 -15.55 32.83 -21.58
N ARG A 326 -15.50 33.97 -20.89
CA ARG A 326 -15.37 34.02 -19.44
C ARG A 326 -16.69 34.47 -18.85
N ALA A 327 -17.35 33.56 -18.14
CA ALA A 327 -18.49 33.92 -17.32
C ALA A 327 -18.04 34.84 -16.18
N GLY A 328 -18.85 35.84 -15.89
CA GLY A 328 -18.70 36.75 -14.77
C GLY A 328 -18.89 36.04 -13.43
N ASP A 329 -18.76 36.81 -12.37
CA ASP A 329 -18.90 36.31 -11.01
C ASP A 329 -20.35 35.97 -10.68
N PHE A 330 -20.52 35.15 -9.64
CA PHE A 330 -21.85 34.91 -9.10
C PHE A 330 -22.43 36.20 -8.50
N PRO A 331 -23.71 36.51 -8.75
CA PRO A 331 -24.34 37.71 -8.23
C PRO A 331 -24.27 37.75 -6.70
N ALA A 332 -24.03 38.94 -6.14
CA ALA A 332 -23.89 39.13 -4.70
C ALA A 332 -25.13 38.62 -3.95
N LEU A 333 -24.90 37.92 -2.84
CA LEU A 333 -25.96 37.45 -1.96
C LEU A 333 -26.69 38.64 -1.34
N GLN A 334 -27.99 38.74 -1.61
CA GLN A 334 -28.85 39.73 -0.98
C GLN A 334 -29.51 39.14 0.27
N PRO A 335 -29.66 39.93 1.35
CA PRO A 335 -30.39 39.47 2.52
C PRO A 335 -31.84 39.15 2.15
N VAL A 336 -32.31 37.98 2.57
CA VAL A 336 -33.69 37.52 2.35
C VAL A 336 -34.42 37.57 3.68
N ASN A 337 -35.52 38.32 3.74
CA ASN A 337 -36.37 38.38 4.93
C ASN A 337 -37.23 37.10 5.04
N GLU A 338 -37.82 36.82 6.20
CA GLU A 338 -38.59 35.59 6.45
C GLU A 338 -39.79 35.36 5.50
N ALA A 339 -40.29 36.42 4.86
CA ALA A 339 -41.30 36.37 3.80
C ALA A 339 -40.80 36.95 2.45
N GLY A 340 -39.50 37.18 2.32
CA GLY A 340 -38.89 37.79 1.15
C GLY A 340 -38.59 36.78 0.04
N GLU A 341 -38.80 37.18 -1.22
CA GLU A 341 -38.40 36.39 -2.38
C GLU A 341 -36.89 36.51 -2.65
N ILE A 342 -36.26 35.40 -3.03
CA ILE A 342 -34.87 35.38 -3.47
C ILE A 342 -34.78 36.08 -4.83
N LYS A 343 -34.09 37.22 -4.89
CA LYS A 343 -33.93 37.95 -6.14
C LYS A 343 -32.99 37.20 -7.10
N SER A 344 -33.40 37.08 -8.35
CA SER A 344 -32.56 36.57 -9.42
C SER A 344 -31.44 37.55 -9.73
N GLY A 345 -30.20 37.07 -9.76
CA GLY A 345 -29.07 37.84 -10.28
C GLY A 345 -28.78 37.51 -11.75
N THR A 346 -28.03 38.39 -12.40
CA THR A 346 -27.56 38.25 -13.79
C THR A 346 -26.06 38.00 -13.81
N PHE A 347 -25.58 37.23 -14.78
CA PHE A 347 -24.15 37.02 -15.03
C PHE A 347 -23.69 37.91 -16.18
N SER A 348 -22.53 38.55 -16.04
CA SER A 348 -21.85 39.19 -17.17
C SER A 348 -21.00 38.16 -17.93
N GLU A 349 -20.62 38.47 -19.16
CA GLU A 349 -19.78 37.59 -19.99
C GLU A 349 -18.74 38.43 -20.75
N SER A 350 -17.49 37.97 -20.76
CA SER A 350 -16.41 38.54 -21.59
C SER A 350 -16.03 37.55 -22.66
N LYS A 351 -15.80 38.03 -23.88
CA LYS A 351 -15.50 37.19 -25.04
C LYS A 351 -14.19 37.64 -25.68
N GLU A 352 -13.15 36.83 -25.56
CA GLU A 352 -11.91 36.99 -26.31
C GLU A 352 -11.80 35.93 -27.40
N GLU A 353 -11.00 36.19 -28.43
CA GLU A 353 -10.85 35.30 -29.58
C GLU A 353 -9.38 34.90 -29.76
N PHE A 354 -9.09 33.61 -29.93
CA PHE A 354 -7.78 33.15 -30.39
C PHE A 354 -7.92 32.06 -31.45
N GLN A 355 -6.87 31.80 -32.23
CA GLN A 355 -6.91 30.87 -33.35
C GLN A 355 -5.61 30.04 -33.39
N VAL A 356 -5.74 28.77 -33.77
CA VAL A 356 -4.61 27.88 -34.07
C VAL A 356 -4.29 27.98 -35.56
N PHE A 357 -3.00 28.04 -35.89
CA PHE A 357 -2.54 28.07 -37.28
C PHE A 357 -1.71 26.82 -37.61
N PRO A 358 -1.84 26.27 -38.82
CA PRO A 358 -1.00 25.19 -39.27
C PRO A 358 0.37 25.70 -39.70
N TYR A 359 1.43 25.09 -39.18
CA TYR A 359 2.81 25.35 -39.57
C TYR A 359 3.46 24.08 -40.10
N GLY A 360 4.37 24.24 -41.06
CA GLY A 360 5.14 23.12 -41.53
C GLY A 360 6.43 23.52 -42.25
N VAL A 361 7.40 22.61 -42.20
CA VAL A 361 8.67 22.72 -42.89
C VAL A 361 9.04 21.37 -43.46
N SER A 362 9.64 21.33 -44.65
CA SER A 362 10.16 20.09 -45.22
C SER A 362 11.66 20.12 -45.34
N PHE A 363 12.31 19.03 -44.98
CA PHE A 363 13.72 18.80 -45.22
C PHE A 363 13.91 17.49 -45.99
N ARG A 364 15.14 17.26 -46.48
CA ARG A 364 15.46 16.13 -47.34
C ARG A 364 16.53 15.28 -46.67
N LEU A 365 16.35 13.97 -46.72
CA LEU A 365 17.38 12.99 -46.38
C LEU A 365 18.00 12.50 -47.68
N SER A 366 19.29 12.72 -47.85
CA SER A 366 19.99 12.32 -49.07
C SER A 366 20.14 10.80 -49.12
N ARG A 367 20.17 10.24 -50.33
CA ARG A 367 20.50 8.82 -50.55
C ARG A 367 21.83 8.42 -49.90
N GLN A 368 22.82 9.30 -49.88
CA GLN A 368 24.13 9.02 -49.27
C GLN A 368 24.00 8.80 -47.75
N MET A 369 23.17 9.60 -47.06
CA MET A 369 22.92 9.42 -45.63
C MET A 369 22.23 8.09 -45.33
N LEU A 370 21.28 7.68 -46.18
CA LEU A 370 20.57 6.40 -46.04
C LEU A 370 21.48 5.20 -46.31
N ILE A 371 22.30 5.25 -47.37
CA ILE A 371 23.23 4.16 -47.71
C ILE A 371 24.33 4.00 -46.66
N ASN A 372 24.86 5.12 -46.16
CA ASN A 372 25.95 5.10 -45.18
C ASN A 372 25.46 4.85 -43.75
N ASP A 373 24.16 4.57 -43.55
CA ASP A 373 23.52 4.40 -42.25
C ASP A 373 23.96 5.46 -41.22
N GLN A 374 23.99 6.73 -41.65
CA GLN A 374 24.45 7.85 -40.82
C GLN A 374 23.38 8.26 -39.80
N LEU A 375 23.03 7.32 -38.91
CA LEU A 375 22.06 7.52 -37.84
C LEU A 375 22.39 8.70 -36.94
N GLY A 376 23.68 8.97 -36.70
CA GLY A 376 24.10 10.13 -35.92
C GLY A 376 23.73 11.46 -36.58
N ALA A 377 23.88 11.57 -37.90
CA ALA A 377 23.48 12.77 -38.63
C ALA A 377 21.95 12.90 -38.73
N ILE A 378 21.25 11.77 -38.89
CA ILE A 378 19.77 11.73 -38.89
C ILE A 378 19.23 12.12 -37.50
N ASP A 379 19.77 11.55 -36.41
CA ASP A 379 19.37 11.92 -35.04
C ASP A 379 19.77 13.34 -34.70
N GLN A 380 20.91 13.86 -35.16
CA GLN A 380 21.26 15.26 -34.95
C GLN A 380 20.22 16.19 -35.58
N VAL A 381 19.73 15.89 -36.79
CA VAL A 381 18.65 16.64 -37.44
C VAL A 381 17.34 16.47 -36.66
N LEU A 382 16.92 15.25 -36.33
CA LEU A 382 15.63 14.99 -35.66
C LEU A 382 15.60 15.45 -34.20
N GLY A 383 16.66 15.18 -33.45
CA GLY A 383 16.83 15.52 -32.04
C GLY A 383 16.91 17.03 -31.83
N SER A 384 17.65 17.75 -32.67
CA SER A 384 17.63 19.22 -32.64
C SER A 384 16.28 19.79 -33.09
N THR A 385 15.52 19.08 -33.92
CA THR A 385 14.21 19.53 -34.39
C THR A 385 13.18 19.55 -33.26
N GLY A 386 13.15 18.55 -32.37
CA GLY A 386 12.20 18.53 -31.24
C GLY A 386 12.39 19.71 -30.29
N ASP A 387 13.64 19.96 -29.91
CA ASP A 387 14.03 21.10 -29.07
C ASP A 387 13.72 22.42 -29.81
N ARG A 388 14.01 22.48 -31.12
CA ARG A 388 13.75 23.66 -31.97
C ARG A 388 12.26 23.99 -32.10
N VAL A 389 11.37 23.00 -32.16
CA VAL A 389 9.92 23.26 -32.24
C VAL A 389 9.44 23.92 -30.95
N ALA A 390 9.87 23.42 -29.79
CA ALA A 390 9.53 24.04 -28.50
C ALA A 390 10.11 25.47 -28.38
N ASP A 391 11.36 25.68 -28.81
CA ASP A 391 11.98 27.02 -28.87
C ASP A 391 11.22 27.95 -29.82
N TRP A 392 10.75 27.43 -30.96
CA TRP A 392 9.97 28.18 -31.93
C TRP A 392 8.59 28.56 -31.39
N GLU A 393 7.90 27.67 -30.69
CA GLU A 393 6.63 27.98 -30.00
C GLU A 393 6.85 29.12 -29.00
N ASN A 394 7.93 29.01 -28.22
CA ASN A 394 8.32 30.01 -27.26
C ASN A 394 8.58 31.36 -27.95
N ALA A 395 9.40 31.38 -29.01
CA ALA A 395 9.66 32.59 -29.79
C ALA A 395 8.36 33.20 -30.37
N LYS A 396 7.41 32.39 -30.81
CA LYS A 396 6.10 32.86 -31.29
C LYS A 396 5.26 33.48 -30.17
N ALA A 397 5.20 32.83 -29.01
CA ALA A 397 4.51 33.38 -27.84
C ALA A 397 5.12 34.72 -27.41
N PHE A 398 6.44 34.80 -27.34
CA PHE A 398 7.16 36.04 -27.01
C PHE A 398 7.00 37.13 -28.09
N THR A 399 6.96 36.76 -29.37
CA THR A 399 6.67 37.73 -30.45
C THR A 399 5.31 38.41 -30.23
N LEU A 400 4.29 37.66 -29.80
CA LEU A 400 2.98 38.22 -29.50
C LEU A 400 3.01 39.05 -28.20
N LEU A 401 3.60 38.51 -27.13
CA LEU A 401 3.75 39.19 -25.84
C LEU A 401 4.47 40.53 -25.96
N LEU A 402 5.54 40.57 -26.76
CA LEU A 402 6.39 41.74 -26.95
C LEU A 402 5.88 42.71 -28.02
N SER A 403 4.77 42.39 -28.69
CA SER A 403 4.15 43.30 -29.65
C SER A 403 3.76 44.64 -28.99
N GLY A 404 3.73 45.71 -29.78
CA GLY A 404 3.42 47.04 -29.27
C GLY A 404 4.45 47.57 -28.27
N SER A 405 5.74 47.36 -28.53
CA SER A 405 6.83 47.76 -27.64
C SER A 405 6.69 47.14 -26.24
N GLY A 406 6.35 45.84 -26.17
CA GLY A 406 6.18 45.09 -24.94
C GLY A 406 4.79 45.17 -24.31
N ALA A 407 3.84 45.92 -24.87
CA ALA A 407 2.51 46.08 -24.27
C ALA A 407 1.55 44.92 -24.59
N GLY A 408 1.98 43.97 -25.42
CA GLY A 408 1.18 42.83 -25.82
C GLY A 408 0.18 43.15 -26.94
N PRO A 409 -0.57 42.13 -27.37
CA PRO A 409 -1.59 42.27 -28.41
C PRO A 409 -2.78 43.10 -27.91
N THR A 410 -3.64 43.51 -28.84
CA THR A 410 -4.89 44.21 -28.53
C THR A 410 -5.99 43.20 -28.19
N LEU A 411 -6.71 43.44 -27.10
CA LEU A 411 -7.89 42.65 -26.70
C LEU A 411 -9.11 43.05 -27.53
N VAL A 412 -9.99 42.09 -27.80
CA VAL A 412 -11.18 42.30 -28.62
C VAL A 412 -12.25 43.06 -27.84
N THR A 413 -12.33 42.84 -26.52
CA THR A 413 -13.39 43.41 -25.68
C THR A 413 -13.34 44.95 -25.59
N ASP A 414 -12.14 45.54 -25.50
CA ASP A 414 -11.98 46.99 -25.27
C ASP A 414 -11.10 47.71 -26.31
N ASN A 415 -10.57 47.00 -27.31
CA ASN A 415 -9.63 47.51 -28.31
C ASN A 415 -8.36 48.15 -27.71
N LYS A 416 -7.98 47.77 -26.48
CA LYS A 416 -6.75 48.21 -25.82
C LYS A 416 -5.74 47.07 -25.76
N ARG A 417 -4.46 47.42 -25.63
CA ARG A 417 -3.41 46.42 -25.43
C ARG A 417 -3.57 45.73 -24.09
N VAL A 418 -3.12 44.47 -23.98
CA VAL A 418 -3.14 43.72 -22.72
C VAL A 418 -2.55 44.56 -21.58
N PHE A 419 -1.38 45.15 -21.78
CA PHE A 419 -0.77 46.07 -20.83
C PHE A 419 -1.03 47.51 -21.25
N HIS A 420 -1.88 48.21 -20.49
CA HIS A 420 -2.28 49.58 -20.78
C HIS A 420 -2.49 50.39 -19.49
N ALA A 421 -2.29 51.72 -19.57
CA ALA A 421 -2.47 52.61 -18.42
C ALA A 421 -3.90 52.55 -17.86
N ASP A 422 -4.91 52.51 -18.74
CA ASP A 422 -6.33 52.42 -18.35
C ASP A 422 -6.70 51.08 -17.67
N HIS A 423 -5.93 50.02 -17.92
CA HIS A 423 -6.08 48.75 -17.22
C HIS A 423 -5.41 48.77 -15.85
N GLY A 424 -4.69 49.85 -15.52
CA GLY A 424 -3.93 49.98 -14.28
C GLY A 424 -2.79 48.98 -14.15
N ASN A 425 -2.39 48.31 -15.23
CA ASN A 425 -1.45 47.18 -15.23
C ASN A 425 -0.12 47.47 -15.95
N LEU A 426 0.20 48.74 -16.18
CA LEU A 426 1.40 49.20 -16.85
C LEU A 426 2.04 50.37 -16.07
N THR A 427 3.36 50.34 -15.86
CA THR A 427 4.08 51.53 -15.39
C THR A 427 4.43 52.48 -16.53
N GLY A 428 4.17 53.77 -16.34
CA GLY A 428 4.58 54.81 -17.28
C GLY A 428 6.09 55.04 -17.30
N SER A 429 6.74 55.08 -16.13
CA SER A 429 8.20 55.09 -15.99
C SER A 429 8.70 53.72 -15.58
N GLY A 430 9.77 53.26 -16.23
CA GLY A 430 10.43 52.01 -15.89
C GLY A 430 11.17 52.10 -14.57
N THR A 431 11.11 51.04 -13.75
CA THR A 431 11.84 50.96 -12.49
C THR A 431 12.59 49.64 -12.36
N ALA A 432 13.75 49.68 -11.70
CA ALA A 432 14.54 48.50 -11.40
C ALA A 432 13.77 47.52 -10.50
N ILE A 433 14.11 46.25 -10.58
CA ILE A 433 13.51 45.19 -9.75
C ILE A 433 13.93 45.40 -8.29
N SER A 434 12.96 45.61 -7.41
CA SER A 434 13.15 45.83 -5.98
C SER A 434 11.89 45.43 -5.21
N VAL A 435 11.99 45.29 -3.88
CA VAL A 435 10.83 45.04 -3.02
C VAL A 435 9.73 46.09 -3.24
N THR A 436 10.11 47.36 -3.39
CA THR A 436 9.18 48.47 -3.62
C THR A 436 8.49 48.37 -4.98
N SER A 437 9.24 48.17 -6.06
CA SER A 437 8.68 48.13 -7.42
C SER A 437 7.83 46.89 -7.67
N VAL A 438 8.23 45.72 -7.17
CA VAL A 438 7.41 44.49 -7.19
C VAL A 438 6.18 44.65 -6.30
N GLY A 439 6.30 45.35 -5.17
CA GLY A 439 5.17 45.69 -4.30
C GLY A 439 4.11 46.54 -5.01
N VAL A 440 4.50 47.49 -5.86
CA VAL A 440 3.57 48.28 -6.68
C VAL A 440 2.84 47.38 -7.69
N GLY A 441 3.57 46.49 -8.38
CA GLY A 441 2.96 45.55 -9.33
C GLY A 441 1.97 44.59 -8.68
N ARG A 442 2.35 44.03 -7.52
CA ARG A 442 1.46 43.19 -6.71
C ARG A 442 0.21 43.96 -6.28
N ALA A 443 0.35 45.20 -5.82
CA ALA A 443 -0.79 46.03 -5.44
C ALA A 443 -1.70 46.35 -6.63
N SER A 444 -1.14 46.58 -7.82
CA SER A 444 -1.92 46.77 -9.05
C SER A 444 -2.76 45.52 -9.37
N MET A 445 -2.15 44.34 -9.39
CA MET A 445 -2.85 43.07 -9.66
C MET A 445 -3.96 42.78 -8.64
N MET A 446 -3.70 42.99 -7.34
CA MET A 446 -4.71 42.77 -6.30
C MET A 446 -5.87 43.77 -6.37
N LYS A 447 -5.62 45.00 -6.85
CA LYS A 447 -6.65 46.06 -6.98
C LYS A 447 -7.54 45.88 -8.20
N GLN A 448 -7.17 44.98 -9.13
CA GLN A 448 -7.98 44.65 -10.29
C GLN A 448 -9.39 44.24 -9.89
N THR A 449 -10.34 44.57 -10.75
CA THR A 449 -11.74 44.20 -10.58
C THR A 449 -12.12 43.15 -11.60
N THR A 450 -12.93 42.20 -11.19
CA THR A 450 -13.58 41.24 -12.08
C THR A 450 -14.56 41.96 -13.02
N LEU A 451 -15.26 41.21 -13.88
CA LEU A 451 -16.18 41.78 -14.86
C LEU A 451 -17.35 42.52 -14.19
N ASP A 452 -17.80 42.06 -13.02
CA ASP A 452 -18.90 42.64 -12.24
C ASP A 452 -18.44 43.69 -11.21
N GLY A 453 -17.18 44.14 -11.27
CA GLY A 453 -16.65 45.19 -10.40
C GLY A 453 -16.21 44.72 -9.00
N ILE A 454 -16.21 43.41 -8.74
CA ILE A 454 -15.74 42.84 -7.47
C ILE A 454 -14.21 42.87 -7.44
N LYS A 455 -13.61 43.12 -6.26
CA LYS A 455 -12.14 43.08 -6.11
C LYS A 455 -11.62 41.66 -6.27
N ALA A 456 -10.77 41.46 -7.27
CA ALA A 456 -10.33 40.14 -7.69
C ALA A 456 -9.20 39.56 -6.82
N ASN A 457 -8.42 40.41 -6.14
CA ASN A 457 -7.32 40.01 -5.26
C ASN A 457 -6.31 39.03 -5.91
N PHE A 458 -6.05 39.16 -7.21
CA PHE A 458 -5.10 38.30 -7.91
C PHE A 458 -3.67 38.51 -7.38
N ALA A 459 -3.04 37.40 -6.98
CA ALA A 459 -1.65 37.39 -6.53
C ALA A 459 -0.71 37.00 -7.68
N PRO A 460 0.47 37.63 -7.80
CA PRO A 460 1.49 37.20 -8.75
C PRO A 460 2.08 35.85 -8.34
N ALA A 461 2.26 34.96 -9.30
CA ALA A 461 2.91 33.66 -9.16
C ALA A 461 4.22 33.58 -9.95
N THR A 462 4.34 34.33 -11.04
CA THR A 462 5.51 34.31 -11.93
C THR A 462 6.04 35.71 -12.18
N LEU A 463 7.36 35.87 -12.08
CA LEU A 463 8.09 37.07 -12.49
C LEU A 463 8.91 36.72 -13.74
N LEU A 464 8.49 37.24 -14.88
CA LEU A 464 9.12 37.01 -16.16
C LEU A 464 10.06 38.17 -16.51
N VAL A 465 11.31 37.86 -16.83
CA VAL A 465 12.40 38.81 -17.04
C VAL A 465 13.29 38.42 -18.22
N GLY A 466 14.01 39.38 -18.78
CA GLY A 466 15.12 39.12 -19.69
C GLY A 466 16.36 38.58 -18.96
N PRO A 467 17.34 38.03 -19.69
CA PRO A 467 18.56 37.46 -19.11
C PRO A 467 19.37 38.49 -18.30
N ASP A 468 19.36 39.76 -18.71
CA ASP A 468 20.14 40.84 -18.07
C ASP A 468 19.68 41.14 -16.64
N THR A 469 18.42 40.89 -16.32
CA THR A 469 17.82 41.18 -15.00
C THR A 469 17.46 39.93 -14.20
N LEU A 470 17.72 38.73 -14.74
CA LEU A 470 17.40 37.45 -14.10
C LEU A 470 18.11 37.27 -12.75
N THR A 471 19.41 37.55 -12.69
CA THR A 471 20.18 37.41 -11.44
C THR A 471 19.60 38.30 -10.32
N VAL A 472 19.15 39.51 -10.67
CA VAL A 472 18.53 40.44 -9.71
C VAL A 472 17.17 39.89 -9.24
N ALA A 473 16.38 39.31 -10.15
CA ALA A 473 15.12 38.65 -9.81
C ALA A 473 15.33 37.44 -8.89
N GLU A 474 16.31 36.58 -9.16
CA GLU A 474 16.63 35.40 -8.34
C GLU A 474 17.12 35.79 -6.94
N GLN A 475 17.96 36.83 -6.83
CA GLN A 475 18.40 37.35 -5.55
C GLN A 475 17.23 37.83 -4.68
N LEU A 476 16.20 38.42 -5.30
CA LEU A 476 15.00 38.88 -4.60
C LEU A 476 14.18 37.70 -4.05
N MET A 477 14.17 36.55 -4.73
CA MET A 477 13.36 35.38 -4.33
C MET A 477 14.10 34.40 -3.43
N THR A 478 15.42 34.52 -3.35
CA THR A 478 16.25 33.65 -2.50
C THR A 478 15.99 33.93 -1.02
N THR A 479 15.91 32.86 -0.22
CA THR A 479 15.80 32.98 1.24
C THR A 479 17.16 33.31 1.83
N LEU A 480 17.44 34.61 1.98
CA LEU A 480 18.62 35.13 2.66
C LEU A 480 18.23 35.76 4.00
N THR A 481 19.01 35.49 5.05
CA THR A 481 18.89 36.22 6.32
C THR A 481 19.46 37.63 6.10
N PRO A 482 18.64 38.69 6.15
CA PRO A 482 19.12 40.02 5.83
C PRO A 482 20.02 40.55 6.97
N ALA A 483 21.11 41.23 6.62
CA ALA A 483 21.99 41.88 7.60
C ALA A 483 21.32 43.06 8.33
N GLN A 484 20.29 43.65 7.71
CA GLN A 484 19.46 44.71 8.28
C GLN A 484 17.98 44.40 8.05
N GLN A 485 17.13 44.62 9.05
CA GLN A 485 15.70 44.32 8.97
C GLN A 485 14.99 45.07 7.83
N SER A 486 15.46 46.27 7.46
CA SER A 486 14.94 47.05 6.33
C SER A 486 15.11 46.38 4.97
N ASN A 487 16.05 45.43 4.85
CA ASN A 487 16.33 44.71 3.61
C ASN A 487 15.63 43.34 3.58
N ALA A 488 14.78 43.05 4.55
CA ALA A 488 14.01 41.83 4.60
C ALA A 488 12.98 41.80 3.47
N VAL A 489 13.13 40.83 2.56
CA VAL A 489 12.13 40.58 1.51
C VAL A 489 10.93 39.86 2.13
N PRO A 490 9.68 40.32 1.95
CA PRO A 490 8.50 39.61 2.45
C PRO A 490 8.34 38.23 1.83
N GLU A 491 7.84 37.26 2.61
CA GLU A 491 7.59 35.88 2.17
C GLU A 491 6.66 35.81 0.94
N SER A 492 5.67 36.69 0.86
CA SER A 492 4.75 36.74 -0.28
C SER A 492 5.44 37.08 -1.60
N ILE A 493 6.54 37.84 -1.56
CA ILE A 493 7.33 38.14 -2.76
C ILE A 493 8.23 36.95 -3.07
N ARG A 494 8.88 36.35 -2.06
CA ARG A 494 9.78 35.18 -2.24
C ARG A 494 9.13 33.96 -2.90
N ARG A 495 7.82 33.81 -2.78
CA ARG A 495 7.06 32.70 -3.41
C ARG A 495 6.89 32.85 -4.92
N ILE A 496 7.17 34.02 -5.49
CA ILE A 496 7.07 34.26 -6.93
C ILE A 496 8.23 33.53 -7.62
N VAL A 497 7.93 32.77 -8.67
CA VAL A 497 8.94 32.05 -9.45
C VAL A 497 9.57 32.99 -10.48
N PRO A 498 10.89 33.28 -10.41
CA PRO A 498 11.57 34.04 -11.44
C PRO A 498 11.80 33.15 -12.67
N ILE A 499 11.51 33.69 -13.86
CA ILE A 499 11.68 32.99 -15.14
C ILE A 499 12.40 33.94 -16.09
N GLY A 500 13.56 33.51 -16.57
CA GLY A 500 14.34 34.24 -17.55
C GLY A 500 14.12 33.71 -18.95
N ASP A 501 13.94 34.61 -19.93
CA ASP A 501 13.88 34.23 -21.34
C ASP A 501 14.66 35.22 -22.21
N ALA A 502 15.49 34.68 -23.12
CA ALA A 502 16.33 35.48 -24.02
C ALA A 502 15.55 36.28 -25.07
N ASN A 503 14.28 35.96 -25.31
CA ASN A 503 13.45 36.72 -26.24
C ASN A 503 13.07 38.11 -25.69
N ILE A 504 13.11 38.30 -24.35
CA ILE A 504 12.91 39.63 -23.74
C ILE A 504 14.25 40.37 -23.79
N THR A 505 14.29 41.44 -24.58
CA THR A 505 15.45 42.34 -24.65
C THR A 505 15.29 43.52 -23.69
N GLY A 506 16.40 43.93 -23.08
CA GLY A 506 16.43 45.04 -22.12
C GLY A 506 15.88 44.68 -20.75
N ASN A 507 15.47 45.71 -20.00
CA ASN A 507 15.22 45.60 -18.56
C ASN A 507 13.74 45.46 -18.20
N ALA A 508 12.87 45.28 -19.20
CA ALA A 508 11.43 45.13 -18.99
C ALA A 508 11.13 43.82 -18.25
N TRP A 509 10.14 43.89 -17.36
CA TRP A 509 9.73 42.74 -16.57
C TRP A 509 8.21 42.67 -16.44
N TYR A 510 7.71 41.45 -16.27
CA TYR A 510 6.28 41.16 -16.24
C TYR A 510 5.96 40.31 -15.00
N LEU A 511 4.83 40.60 -14.37
CA LEU A 511 4.24 39.74 -13.36
C LEU A 511 3.01 39.08 -13.93
N PHE A 512 2.87 37.79 -13.67
CA PHE A 512 1.69 37.01 -14.02
C PHE A 512 1.16 36.29 -12.79
N SER A 513 -0.15 36.21 -12.67
CA SER A 513 -0.81 35.28 -11.76
C SER A 513 -0.72 33.85 -12.27
N ASP A 514 -1.06 32.90 -11.41
CA ASP A 514 -1.24 31.52 -11.83
C ASP A 514 -2.26 31.45 -13.00
N PRO A 515 -1.91 30.82 -14.14
CA PRO A 515 -2.83 30.67 -15.27
C PRO A 515 -4.12 29.93 -14.89
N MET A 516 -4.15 29.14 -13.82
CA MET A 516 -5.38 28.49 -13.37
C MET A 516 -6.33 29.46 -12.64
N THR A 517 -5.82 30.55 -12.09
CA THR A 517 -6.64 31.55 -11.36
C THR A 517 -7.08 32.69 -12.27
N ALA A 518 -6.11 33.32 -12.94
CA ALA A 518 -6.37 34.45 -13.83
C ALA A 518 -5.40 34.39 -15.02
N PRO A 519 -5.73 33.59 -16.05
CA PRO A 519 -4.88 33.50 -17.22
C PRO A 519 -5.01 34.76 -18.07
N CYS A 520 -3.88 35.39 -18.39
CA CYS A 520 -3.83 36.49 -19.34
C CYS A 520 -3.65 36.03 -20.78
N PHE A 521 -2.96 34.91 -20.97
CA PHE A 521 -2.64 34.35 -22.27
C PHE A 521 -3.12 32.91 -22.36
N ALA A 522 -3.52 32.52 -23.56
CA ALA A 522 -3.85 31.16 -23.92
C ALA A 522 -2.92 30.67 -25.03
N TYR A 523 -2.57 29.40 -24.96
CA TYR A 523 -1.97 28.68 -26.07
C TYR A 523 -2.84 27.49 -26.42
N GLY A 524 -2.87 27.10 -27.69
CA GLY A 524 -3.71 26.01 -28.14
C GLY A 524 -3.04 25.10 -29.16
N TYR A 525 -3.45 23.84 -29.11
CA TYR A 525 -3.15 22.84 -30.11
C TYR A 525 -4.45 22.38 -30.79
N LEU A 526 -4.34 21.81 -31.98
CA LEU A 526 -5.47 21.17 -32.65
C LEU A 526 -5.79 19.84 -31.93
N GLU A 527 -7.08 19.55 -31.76
CA GLU A 527 -7.56 18.32 -31.13
C GLU A 527 -7.01 17.08 -31.85
N GLY A 528 -6.42 16.16 -31.07
CA GLY A 528 -5.73 14.98 -31.60
C GLY A 528 -4.32 15.25 -32.15
N PHE A 529 -3.88 16.51 -32.26
CA PHE A 529 -2.57 16.90 -32.80
C PHE A 529 -1.83 17.87 -31.86
N GLU A 530 -1.41 17.36 -30.70
CA GLU A 530 -0.81 18.14 -29.62
C GLU A 530 0.72 18.27 -29.68
N GLY A 531 1.33 17.70 -30.70
CA GLY A 531 2.79 17.67 -30.88
C GLY A 531 3.19 17.72 -32.34
N PRO A 532 4.48 17.96 -32.63
CA PRO A 532 4.97 17.97 -33.99
C PRO A 532 4.91 16.57 -34.62
N ARG A 533 4.56 16.53 -35.90
CA ARG A 533 4.33 15.29 -36.67
C ARG A 533 5.16 15.31 -37.94
N LEU A 534 5.86 14.21 -38.19
CA LEU A 534 6.64 13.94 -39.39
C LEU A 534 5.84 13.02 -40.31
N SER A 535 5.82 13.40 -41.58
CA SER A 535 5.34 12.57 -42.68
C SER A 535 6.43 12.49 -43.74
N SER A 536 6.67 11.30 -44.29
CA SER A 536 7.63 11.09 -45.37
C SER A 536 6.94 10.88 -46.70
N GLU A 537 7.53 11.41 -47.77
CA GLU A 537 7.11 11.17 -49.14
C GLU A 537 8.33 10.88 -50.02
N ASN A 538 8.17 9.95 -50.95
CA ASN A 538 9.17 9.68 -51.97
C ASN A 538 8.94 10.60 -53.16
N VAL A 539 9.93 11.44 -53.44
CA VAL A 539 9.85 12.41 -54.54
C VAL A 539 10.65 11.88 -55.72
N PHE A 540 10.03 11.79 -56.89
CA PHE A 540 10.63 11.23 -58.10
C PHE A 540 11.84 12.04 -58.61
N ASP A 541 11.85 13.36 -58.40
CA ASP A 541 12.85 14.27 -58.98
C ASP A 541 14.21 14.28 -58.25
N VAL A 542 14.32 13.69 -57.05
CA VAL A 542 15.53 13.82 -56.20
C VAL A 542 15.91 12.49 -55.57
N GLN A 543 17.21 12.19 -55.55
CA GLN A 543 17.75 10.98 -54.91
C GLN A 543 17.70 11.08 -53.38
N GLY A 544 16.67 10.48 -52.76
CA GLY A 544 16.52 10.42 -51.31
C GLY A 544 15.05 10.40 -50.87
N MET A 545 14.80 10.78 -49.61
CA MET A 545 13.46 10.87 -49.04
C MET A 545 13.16 12.31 -48.60
N LYS A 546 11.94 12.81 -48.86
CA LYS A 546 11.48 14.10 -48.36
C LYS A 546 10.69 13.88 -47.07
N VAL A 547 11.04 14.60 -46.02
CA VAL A 547 10.34 14.57 -44.74
C VAL A 547 9.70 15.94 -44.53
N LYS A 548 8.41 15.96 -44.23
CA LYS A 548 7.66 17.14 -43.82
C LYS A 548 7.38 17.04 -42.32
N LEU A 549 7.73 18.10 -41.58
CA LEU A 549 7.27 18.36 -40.23
C LEU A 549 6.07 19.28 -40.28
N GLU A 550 5.00 18.92 -39.58
CA GLU A 550 3.81 19.73 -39.36
C GLU A 550 3.62 19.94 -37.86
N HIS A 551 3.17 21.13 -37.48
CA HIS A 551 2.82 21.45 -36.11
C HIS A 551 1.77 22.55 -36.11
N ASP A 552 0.65 22.30 -35.42
CA ASP A 552 -0.48 23.21 -35.33
C ASP A 552 -0.42 23.93 -33.99
N PHE A 553 -0.21 25.25 -34.00
CA PHE A 553 -0.02 26.03 -32.79
C PHE A 553 -0.76 27.37 -32.85
N GLY A 554 -1.34 27.76 -31.71
CA GLY A 554 -1.94 29.07 -31.51
C GLY A 554 -1.48 29.68 -30.20
N PHE A 555 -1.30 30.99 -30.17
CA PHE A 555 -1.04 31.77 -28.96
C PHE A 555 -1.83 33.08 -29.05
N GLY A 556 -2.49 33.48 -27.96
CA GLY A 556 -3.37 34.63 -27.93
C GLY A 556 -3.50 35.22 -26.52
N ALA A 557 -3.92 36.48 -26.43
CA ALA A 557 -4.31 37.08 -25.17
C ALA A 557 -5.80 36.88 -24.91
N ILE A 558 -6.17 36.65 -23.66
CA ILE A 558 -7.54 36.37 -23.23
C ILE A 558 -8.00 37.20 -22.02
N ASP A 559 -7.08 37.85 -21.31
CA ASP A 559 -7.40 38.78 -20.22
C ASP A 559 -6.19 39.69 -19.93
N PHE A 560 -6.44 40.83 -19.30
CA PHE A 560 -5.41 41.76 -18.82
C PHE A 560 -5.22 41.74 -17.30
N ARG A 561 -6.22 41.27 -16.54
CA ARG A 561 -6.27 41.43 -15.07
C ARG A 561 -5.22 40.62 -14.32
N GLY A 562 -4.83 39.46 -14.86
CA GLY A 562 -3.83 38.58 -14.27
C GLY A 562 -2.37 38.97 -14.56
N GLY A 563 -2.15 40.13 -15.20
CA GLY A 563 -0.85 40.53 -15.71
C GLY A 563 -0.49 41.94 -15.27
N TYR A 564 0.79 42.19 -15.08
CA TYR A 564 1.34 43.53 -14.87
C TYR A 564 2.68 43.68 -15.58
N ARG A 565 2.92 44.85 -16.16
CA ARG A 565 4.16 45.16 -16.87
C ARG A 565 4.86 46.37 -16.28
N ASN A 566 6.18 46.27 -16.20
CA ASN A 566 7.07 47.39 -15.98
C ASN A 566 8.07 47.53 -17.14
N ALA A 567 8.32 48.76 -17.58
CA ALA A 567 9.25 49.04 -18.67
C ALA A 567 10.73 48.76 -18.32
N GLY A 568 11.07 48.65 -17.03
CA GLY A 568 12.46 48.48 -16.57
C GLY A 568 13.25 49.78 -16.53
N ALA A 569 14.17 49.91 -15.57
CA ALA A 569 15.06 51.08 -15.47
C ALA A 569 16.24 51.00 -16.43
#